data_AF-A0A087TAP9-F1
#
_entry.id   AF-A0A087TAP9-F1
#
_cell.length_a   1.000
_cell.length_b   1.000
_cell.length_c   1.000
_cell.angle_alpha   90.00
_cell.angle_beta   90.00
_cell.angle_gamma   90.00
#
_symmetry.space_group_name_H-M   'P 1'
#
loop_
_entity.id
_entity.type
_entity.pdbx_description
1 polymer ?
#
loop_
_entity_poly.entity_id
_entity_poly.type
_entity_poly.pdbx_seq_one_letter_code
_entity_poly.pdbx_strand_id
1 'polypeptide(L)' 'MEVEVVASPPATFTWTFKKKPIKSSRDFQITSENNKSVLLICEAFSDDSGAYTCKAVNEA' A
#
# COMPACT_ATOMS: atom_id res chain seq x y z
N MET A 1 4.20 4.79 5.32
CA MET A 1 2.92 4.25 5.86
C MET A 1 3.03 2.74 5.89
N GLU A 2 2.49 2.06 6.90
CA GLU A 2 2.53 0.60 7.01
C GLU A 2 1.19 0.04 7.50
N VAL A 3 0.88 -1.18 7.07
CA VAL A 3 -0.31 -1.95 7.48
C VAL A 3 0.11 -3.40 7.71
N GLU A 4 -0.43 -4.02 8.75
CA GLU A 4 -0.25 -5.42 9.07
C GLU A 4 -1.61 -6.07 9.35
N VAL A 5 -1.81 -7.29 8.86
CA VAL A 5 -3.06 -8.07 9.01
C VAL A 5 -2.73 -9.50 9.35
N VAL A 6 -3.62 -10.23 10.02
CA VAL A 6 -3.43 -11.68 10.23
C VAL A 6 -4.25 -12.42 9.19
N ALA A 7 -3.59 -13.14 8.30
CA ALA A 7 -4.23 -13.90 7.23
C ALA A 7 -3.47 -15.22 6.94
N SER A 8 -4.21 -16.28 6.63
CA SER A 8 -3.69 -17.57 6.15
C SER A 8 -4.66 -18.11 5.08
N PRO A 9 -4.29 -18.21 3.80
CA PRO A 9 -2.99 -17.87 3.17
C PRO A 9 -2.61 -16.37 3.28
N PRO A 10 -1.35 -15.98 3.00
CA PRO A 10 -0.90 -14.59 3.06
C PRO A 10 -1.79 -13.65 2.23
N ALA A 11 -2.11 -12.47 2.78
CA ALA A 11 -2.94 -11.51 2.07
C ALA A 11 -2.17 -10.78 0.97
N THR A 12 -2.84 -10.49 -0.15
CA THR A 12 -2.35 -9.59 -1.19
C THR A 12 -2.78 -8.16 -0.88
N PHE A 13 -1.85 -7.21 -0.99
CA PHE A 13 -2.08 -5.81 -0.66
C PHE A 13 -2.10 -4.91 -1.89
N THR A 14 -3.05 -3.99 -1.93
CA THR A 14 -3.16 -2.95 -2.96
C THR A 14 -3.29 -1.58 -2.32
N TRP A 15 -2.40 -0.67 -2.67
CA TRP A 15 -2.45 0.72 -2.22
C TRP A 15 -3.14 1.61 -3.25
N THR A 16 -3.96 2.54 -2.76
CA THR A 16 -4.66 3.54 -3.58
C THR A 16 -4.53 4.93 -2.97
N PHE A 17 -4.40 5.94 -3.82
CA PHE A 17 -4.40 7.35 -3.44
C PHE A 17 -5.54 8.06 -4.16
N LYS A 18 -6.41 8.76 -3.44
CA LYS A 18 -7.59 9.44 -4.03
C LYS A 18 -8.40 8.52 -4.96
N LYS A 19 -8.59 7.26 -4.56
CA LYS A 19 -9.27 6.17 -5.31
C LYS A 19 -8.55 5.69 -6.59
N LYS A 20 -7.30 6.11 -6.84
CA LYS A 20 -6.46 5.63 -7.94
C LYS A 20 -5.42 4.64 -7.42
N PRO A 21 -5.14 3.52 -8.14
CA PRO A 21 -4.12 2.57 -7.71
C PRO A 21 -2.73 3.23 -7.75
N ILE A 22 -1.96 3.02 -6.68
CA ILE A 22 -0.56 3.40 -6.60
C ILE A 22 0.24 2.21 -7.13
N LYS A 23 1.17 2.48 -8.04
CA LYS A 23 2.13 1.50 -8.54
C LYS A 23 3.50 1.86 -8.00
N SER A 24 4.32 0.85 -7.74
CA SER A 24 5.72 1.06 -7.38
C SER A 24 6.45 1.81 -8.50
N SER A 25 7.08 2.92 -8.15
CA SER A 25 7.86 3.81 -9.00
C SER A 25 9.04 4.40 -8.21
N ARG A 26 9.75 5.37 -8.77
CA ARG A 26 10.81 6.09 -8.06
C ARG A 26 10.24 6.92 -6.89
N ASP A 27 9.05 7.47 -7.06
CA ASP A 27 8.40 8.37 -6.10
C ASP A 27 7.62 7.61 -5.03
N PHE A 28 7.06 6.45 -5.38
CA PHE A 28 6.31 5.58 -4.47
C PHE A 28 6.91 4.17 -4.46
N GLN A 29 7.41 3.72 -3.32
CA GLN A 29 7.88 2.33 -3.17
C GLN A 29 6.89 1.54 -2.32
N ILE A 30 6.37 0.45 -2.89
CA ILE A 30 5.51 -0.49 -2.17
C ILE A 30 6.29 -1.77 -1.91
N THR A 31 6.36 -2.16 -0.63
CA THR A 31 6.95 -3.43 -0.19
C THR A 31 5.89 -4.21 0.54
N SER A 32 5.61 -5.44 0.10
CA SER A 32 4.64 -6.33 0.74
C SER A 32 5.33 -7.64 1.09
N GLU A 33 5.28 -8.03 2.35
CA GLU A 33 5.91 -9.24 2.87
C GLU A 33 4.96 -9.94 3.84
N ASN A 34 4.62 -11.19 3.54
CA ASN A 34 3.65 -12.01 4.26
C ASN A 34 2.30 -11.28 4.45
N ASN A 35 2.16 -10.67 5.61
CA ASN A 35 0.96 -10.12 6.19
C ASN A 35 1.15 -8.63 6.53
N LYS A 36 2.22 -8.04 6.00
CA LYS A 36 2.58 -6.64 6.17
C LYS A 36 2.80 -5.99 4.80
N SER A 37 2.34 -4.75 4.65
CA SER A 37 2.63 -3.92 3.48
C SER A 37 3.00 -2.50 3.88
N VAL A 38 4.01 -1.97 3.22
CA VAL A 38 4.60 -0.67 3.48
C VAL A 38 4.57 0.15 2.20
N LEU A 39 4.03 1.36 2.28
CA LEU A 39 4.11 2.38 1.24
C LEU A 39 5.07 3.48 1.70
N LEU A 40 6.17 3.65 0.99
CA LEU A 40 7.12 4.73 1.14
C LEU A 40 6.89 5.77 0.05
N ILE A 41 6.80 7.04 0.44
CA ILE A 41 6.73 8.19 -0.47
C ILE A 41 8.11 8.85 -0.39
N CYS A 42 8.91 8.70 -1.44
CA CYS A 42 10.32 9.14 -1.46
C CYS A 42 10.44 10.66 -1.45
N GLU A 43 9.55 11.36 -2.17
CA GLU A 43 9.46 12.81 -2.22
C GLU A 43 7.99 13.20 -2.02
N ALA A 44 7.71 13.97 -0.97
CA ALA A 44 6.34 14.39 -0.65
C ALA A 44 6.10 15.80 -1.19
N PHE A 45 5.17 15.92 -2.14
CA PHE A 45 4.69 17.19 -2.66
C PHE A 45 3.30 17.54 -2.12
N SER A 46 2.87 18.79 -2.31
CA SER A 46 1.53 19.25 -1.94
C SER A 46 0.41 18.38 -2.51
N ASP A 47 0.63 17.86 -3.72
CA ASP A 47 -0.33 17.04 -4.47
C ASP A 47 -0.51 15.63 -3.89
N ASP A 48 0.48 15.15 -3.13
CA ASP A 48 0.47 13.87 -2.41
C ASP A 48 -0.32 13.94 -1.10
N SER A 49 -0.71 15.15 -0.68
CA SER A 49 -1.65 15.29 0.43
C SER A 49 -3.02 14.72 0.05
N GLY A 50 -3.52 13.80 0.86
CA GLY A 50 -4.83 13.21 0.68
C GLY A 50 -5.02 11.85 1.36
N ALA A 51 -6.11 11.19 0.98
CA ALA A 51 -6.48 9.89 1.52
C ALA A 51 -5.76 8.75 0.79
N TYR A 52 -4.99 7.99 1.56
CA TYR A 52 -4.39 6.73 1.16
C TYR A 52 -5.23 5.58 1.71
N THR A 53 -5.45 4.55 0.92
CA THR A 53 -6.20 3.37 1.32
C THR A 53 -5.43 2.13 0.92
N CYS A 54 -5.19 1.26 1.90
CA CYS A 54 -4.63 -0.07 1.71
C CYS A 54 -5.75 -1.10 1.74
N LYS A 55 -5.86 -1.92 0.71
CA LYS A 55 -6.79 -3.04 0.64
C LYS A 55 -6.01 -4.35 0.74
N ALA A 56 -6.29 -5.14 1.78
CA ALA A 56 -5.80 -6.50 1.92
C ALA A 56 -6.87 -7.48 1.42
N VAL A 57 -6.50 -8.46 0.60
CA VAL A 57 -7.37 -9.50 0.07
C VAL A 57 -6.71 -10.86 0.30
N ASN A 58 -7.45 -11.80 0.89
CA ASN A 58 -7.04 -13.20 1.07
C ASN A 58 -7.98 -14.08 0.22
N GLU A 59 -7.41 -15.12 -0.42
CA GLU A 59 -8.13 -16.18 -1.16
C GLU A 59 -8.77 -17.23 -0.22
N ALA A 60 -9.57 -16.79 0.75
CA ALA A 60 -10.24 -17.67 1.71
C ALA A 60 -11.39 -18.48 1.08
#